data_AF-S4NWP6-F1
#
_entry.id   AF-S4NWP6-F1
#
_cell.length_a   1.000
_cell.length_b   1.000
_cell.length_c   1.000
_cell.angle_alpha   90.00
_cell.angle_beta   90.00
_cell.angle_gamma   90.00
#
_symmetry.space_group_name_H-M   'P 1'
#
loop_
_entity.id
_entity.type
_entity.pdbx_description
1 polymer ?
#
loop_
_entity_poly.entity_id
_entity_poly.type
_entity_poly.pdbx_seq_one_letter_code
_entity_poly.pdbx_strand_id
1 'polypeptide(L)'
;MQQKFIVACTFIITSALGPTVWHLWIYSGSANANFFFGVTLSFATAQIFLITDMLFAHIKRDFTLKNGSSRQINGKPAKLVLR
;
A
#
# COMPACT_ATOMS: atom_id res chain seq x y z
N MET A 1 4.66 -1.39 8.09
CA MET A 1 4.04 -0.05 7.97
C MET A 1 5.04 1.12 7.93
N GLN A 2 6.30 0.93 7.52
CA GLN A 2 7.22 2.06 7.29
C GLN A 2 7.01 2.71 5.91
N GLN A 3 6.47 1.95 4.93
CA GLN A 3 6.37 2.39 3.53
C GLN A 3 5.01 3.02 3.18
N LYS A 4 4.11 3.22 4.14
CA LYS A 4 2.73 3.69 3.90
C LYS A 4 2.65 5.01 3.15
N PHE A 5 3.51 5.97 3.51
CA PHE A 5 3.54 7.30 2.90
C PHE A 5 3.92 7.20 1.41
N ILE A 6 4.97 6.44 1.11
CA ILE A 6 5.47 6.24 -0.25
C ILE A 6 4.41 5.53 -1.10
N VAL A 7 3.82 4.45 -0.58
CA VAL A 7 2.76 3.71 -1.28
C VAL A 7 1.56 4.62 -1.58
N ALA A 8 1.11 5.42 -0.60
CA ALA A 8 -0.01 6.35 -0.79
C ALA A 8 0.30 7.43 -1.85
N CYS A 9 1.49 8.05 -1.81
CA CYS A 9 1.91 9.02 -2.82
C CYS A 9 1.97 8.38 -4.21
N THR A 10 2.54 7.17 -4.34
CA THR A 10 2.60 6.45 -5.62
C THR A 10 1.20 6.17 -6.17
N PHE A 11 0.23 5.77 -5.33
CA PHE A 11 -1.15 5.57 -5.77
C PHE A 11 -1.82 6.84 -6.28
N ILE A 12 -1.63 7.97 -5.58
CA ILE A 12 -2.19 9.27 -6.00
C ILE A 12 -1.60 9.68 -7.35
N ILE A 13 -0.28 9.60 -7.48
CA ILE A 13 0.44 9.99 -8.70
C ILE A 13 0.02 9.10 -9.88
N THR A 14 0.01 7.78 -9.69
CA THR A 14 -0.36 6.84 -10.77
C THR A 14 -1.82 6.93 -11.16
N SER A 15 -2.72 7.28 -10.23
CA SER A 15 -4.14 7.50 -10.51
C SER A 15 -4.41 8.78 -11.31
N ALA A 16 -3.59 9.83 -11.10
CA ALA A 16 -3.64 11.04 -11.91
C ALA A 16 -2.96 10.84 -13.28
N LEU A 17 -1.75 10.26 -13.29
CA LEU A 17 -0.97 10.08 -14.51
C LEU A 17 -1.55 9.03 -15.46
N GLY A 18 -2.24 8.00 -14.97
CA GLY A 18 -2.87 6.96 -15.78
C GLY A 18 -3.78 7.52 -16.88
N PRO A 19 -4.86 8.24 -16.53
CA PRO A 19 -5.77 8.82 -17.51
C PRO A 19 -5.10 9.91 -18.36
N THR A 20 -4.17 10.69 -17.80
CA THR A 20 -3.43 11.72 -18.56
C THR A 20 -2.58 11.10 -19.65
N VAL A 21 -1.74 10.11 -19.31
CA VAL A 21 -0.84 9.47 -20.27
C VAL A 21 -1.64 8.64 -21.29
N TRP A 22 -2.73 8.00 -20.87
CA TRP A 22 -3.65 7.32 -21.78
C TRP A 22 -4.27 8.29 -22.80
N HIS A 23 -4.76 9.45 -22.34
CA HIS A 23 -5.33 10.45 -23.22
C HIS A 23 -4.29 11.04 -24.19
N LEU A 24 -3.07 11.34 -23.71
CA LEU A 24 -1.99 11.83 -24.54
C LEU A 24 -1.52 10.80 -25.58
N TRP A 25 -1.62 9.50 -25.26
CA TRP A 25 -1.26 8.42 -26.17
C TRP A 25 -2.32 8.22 -27.26
N ILE A 26 -3.59 8.11 -26.88
CA ILE A 26 -4.67 7.82 -27.82
C ILE A 26 -5.08 9.04 -28.64
N TYR A 27 -5.24 10.21 -28.00
CA TYR A 27 -5.83 11.39 -28.66
C TYR A 27 -4.80 12.41 -29.13
N SER A 28 -3.80 12.74 -28.31
CA SER A 28 -2.80 13.75 -28.69
C SER A 28 -1.64 13.20 -29.53
N GLY A 29 -1.45 11.87 -29.58
CA GLY A 29 -0.33 11.23 -30.28
C GLY A 29 1.08 11.64 -29.78
N SER A 30 1.15 12.40 -28.69
CA SER A 30 2.39 12.95 -28.15
C SER A 30 3.06 12.03 -27.14
N ALA A 31 2.28 11.17 -26.46
CA ALA A 31 2.82 10.15 -25.57
C ALA A 31 2.88 8.78 -26.26
N ASN A 32 3.97 8.05 -26.06
CA ASN A 32 4.14 6.67 -26.50
C ASN A 32 3.53 5.69 -25.47
N ALA A 33 3.04 4.53 -25.93
CA ALA A 33 2.57 3.42 -25.09
C ALA A 33 3.55 3.02 -23.97
N ASN A 34 4.87 3.18 -24.18
CA ASN A 34 5.89 2.93 -23.16
C ASN A 34 5.71 3.77 -21.89
N PHE A 35 5.21 5.01 -21.99
CA PHE A 35 4.93 5.85 -20.83
C PHE A 35 3.74 5.31 -20.04
N PHE A 36 2.69 4.85 -20.74
CA PHE A 36 1.53 4.25 -20.09
C PHE A 36 1.92 2.93 -19.38
N PHE A 37 2.79 2.13 -20.02
CA PHE A 37 3.36 0.93 -19.40
C PHE A 37 4.14 1.24 -18.12
N GLY A 38 4.96 2.31 -18.09
CA GLY A 38 5.67 2.71 -16.88
C GLY A 38 4.74 3.08 -15.73
N VAL A 39 3.66 3.80 -16.00
CA VAL A 39 2.65 4.20 -15.00
C VAL A 39 1.93 2.97 -14.44
N THR A 40 1.51 2.03 -15.29
CA THR A 40 0.82 0.81 -14.84
C THR A 40 1.75 -0.13 -14.07
N LEU A 41 3.03 -0.22 -14.44
CA LEU A 41 4.05 -0.96 -13.69
C LEU A 41 4.26 -0.37 -12.29
N SER A 42 4.33 0.97 -12.18
CA SER A 42 4.44 1.66 -10.90
C SER A 42 3.20 1.41 -10.02
N PHE A 43 2.00 1.44 -10.60
CA PHE A 43 0.75 1.12 -9.91
C PHE A 43 0.73 -0.33 -9.39
N ALA A 44 1.12 -1.30 -10.22
CA ALA A 44 1.21 -2.70 -9.82
C ALA A 44 2.24 -2.91 -8.69
N THR A 45 3.37 -2.21 -8.76
CA THR A 45 4.41 -2.24 -7.71
C THR A 45 3.87 -1.69 -6.38
N ALA A 46 3.12 -0.59 -6.42
CA ALA A 46 2.45 -0.04 -5.23
C ALA A 46 1.42 -1.00 -4.63
N GLN A 47 0.67 -1.73 -5.48
CA GLN A 47 -0.25 -2.77 -5.03
C GLN A 47 0.47 -3.92 -4.30
N ILE A 48 1.59 -4.41 -4.84
CA ILE A 48 2.38 -5.48 -4.20
C ILE A 48 2.85 -5.05 -2.81
N PHE A 49 3.36 -3.82 -2.67
CA PHE A 49 3.77 -3.30 -1.38
C PHE A 49 2.60 -3.19 -0.39
N LEU A 50 1.45 -2.70 -0.84
CA LEU A 50 0.25 -2.57 0.00
C LEU A 50 -0.23 -3.93 0.51
N ILE A 51 -0.33 -4.93 -0.37
CA ILE A 51 -0.77 -6.28 -0.02
C ILE A 51 0.20 -6.90 0.98
N THR A 52 1.50 -6.75 0.75
CA THR A 52 2.54 -7.29 1.64
C THR A 52 2.47 -6.66 3.03
N ASP A 53 2.33 -5.33 3.13
CA ASP A 53 2.17 -4.62 4.40
C ASP A 53 0.86 -5.04 5.12
N MET A 54 -0.23 -5.25 4.37
CA MET A 54 -1.51 -5.70 4.90
C MET A 54 -1.43 -7.13 5.44
N LEU A 55 -0.80 -8.05 4.70
CA LEU A 55 -0.61 -9.43 5.12
C LEU A 55 0.26 -9.50 6.36
N PHE A 56 1.36 -8.75 6.40
CA PHE A 56 2.24 -8.70 7.57
C PHE A 56 1.52 -8.13 8.80
N ALA A 57 0.70 -7.09 8.63
CA ALA A 57 -0.13 -6.54 9.69
C ALA A 57 -1.16 -7.55 10.20
N HIS A 58 -1.77 -8.34 9.30
CA HIS A 58 -2.71 -9.39 9.65
C HIS A 58 -2.04 -10.51 10.45
N ILE A 59 -0.90 -11.03 9.98
CA ILE A 59 -0.12 -12.06 10.67
C ILE A 59 0.33 -11.55 12.05
N LYS A 60 0.82 -10.31 12.13
CA LYS A 60 1.23 -9.71 13.42
C LYS A 60 0.06 -9.58 14.39
N ARG A 61 -1.13 -9.23 13.89
CA ARG A 61 -2.37 -9.16 14.69
C ARG A 61 -2.76 -10.55 15.18
N ASP A 62 -2.77 -11.55 14.32
CA ASP A 62 -3.12 -12.93 14.67
C ASP A 62 -2.14 -13.54 15.67
N PHE A 63 -0.84 -13.32 15.48
CA PHE A 63 0.18 -13.72 16.43
C PHE A 63 -0.01 -13.03 17.79
N THR A 64 -0.30 -11.73 17.78
CA THR A 64 -0.60 -10.96 19.00
C THR A 64 -1.82 -11.50 19.74
N LEU A 65 -2.83 -11.96 19.01
CA LEU A 65 -4.06 -12.53 19.56
C LEU A 65 -3.84 -13.92 20.15
N LYS A 66 -3.11 -14.80 19.45
CA LYS A 66 -2.87 -16.19 19.86
C LYS A 66 -1.85 -16.31 21.00
N ASN A 67 -0.74 -15.58 20.91
CA ASN A 67 0.35 -15.66 21.89
C ASN A 67 0.22 -14.67 23.05
N GLY A 68 -0.75 -13.75 22.98
CA GLY A 68 -0.95 -12.69 23.98
C GLY A 68 0.19 -11.68 23.95
N SER A 69 -0.05 -10.49 23.44
CA SER A 69 0.90 -9.39 23.65
C SER A 69 0.86 -8.97 25.11
N SER A 70 1.89 -9.32 25.87
CA SER A 70 2.16 -8.73 27.19
C SER A 70 2.58 -7.27 26.97
N ARG A 71 1.60 -6.41 26.67
CA ARG A 71 1.83 -4.98 26.58
C ARG A 71 1.61 -4.40 27.97
N GLN A 72 2.70 -4.19 28.69
CA GLN A 72 2.68 -3.48 29.97
C GLN A 72 2.30 -2.03 29.70
N ILE A 73 1.09 -1.61 30.11
CA ILE A 73 0.68 -0.21 30.15
C ILE A 73 0.63 0.16 31.63
N ASN A 74 1.46 1.14 32.05
CA ASN A 74 1.56 1.57 33.45
C ASN A 74 1.83 0.44 34.47
N GLY A 75 2.75 -0.48 34.15
CA GLY A 75 3.19 -1.53 35.08
C GLY A 75 2.14 -2.61 35.40
N LYS A 76 0.99 -2.61 34.72
CA LYS A 76 -0.04 -3.66 34.83
C LYS A 76 -0.12 -4.44 33.51
N PRO A 77 -0.20 -5.79 33.55
CA PRO A 77 -0.25 -6.61 32.34
C PRO A 77 -1.61 -6.40 31.66
N ALA A 78 -1.64 -5.59 30.59
CA ALA A 78 -2.85 -5.36 29.83
C ALA A 78 -3.01 -6.48 28.79
N LYS A 79 -4.01 -7.33 28.99
CA LYS A 79 -4.45 -8.31 27.98
C LYS A 79 -5.27 -7.57 26.93
N LEU A 80 -4.81 -7.53 25.68
CA LEU A 80 -5.62 -7.02 24.58
C LEU A 80 -6.81 -7.97 24.35
N VAL A 81 -8.00 -7.56 24.77
CA VAL A 81 -9.25 -8.23 24.45
C VAL A 81 -9.89 -7.47 23.30
N LEU A 82 -10.05 -8.14 22.15
CA LEU A 82 -10.89 -7.62 21.07
C LEU A 82 -12.33 -7.98 21.41
N ARG A 83 -13.13 -6.97 21.73
CA ARG A 83 -14.60 -7.07 21.80
C ARG A 83 -15.19 -6.72 20.44
#